data_AF-A0A7J2LBJ9-F1
#
_entry.id   AF-A0A7J2LBJ9-F1
#
_cell.length_a   1.000
_cell.length_b   1.000
_cell.length_c   1.000
_cell.angle_alpha   90.00
_cell.angle_beta   90.00
_cell.angle_gamma   90.00
#
_symmetry.space_group_name_H-M   'P 1'
#
loop_
_entity.id
_entity.type
_entity.pdbx_description
1 polymer ?
#
loop_
_entity_poly.entity_id
_entity_poly.type
_entity_poly.pdbx_seq_one_letter_code
_entity_poly.pdbx_strand_id
1 'polypeptide(L)'
;MGRKYHAPKRGSLRYLPRKRARSIVARIRYWPKVESEKPMLLGFAGYKAGMIHLMVNIKRENRVQENIFVPATVVETPPLLIVGVRLYKWTPDGWVTASEIWANNLPEDIKRRIKTKRGNSKNEIKEWYEKAKKLIEENPELIKVRVIACTQPRKAGIKKKKPEVFEIEVGGGKSSLERFEYAFSLLGKEVSIREVFSENQFIDVASVTKGKGFQGPVKRWGVRILQHKSRKTKRGVGAIGPWKPPNVMYTVPRPGQLGFHQRTEYNKLVLKIGSDGSEITPKSGFKNYGIVRSE
;
A
#
# COMPACT_ATOMS: atom_id res chain seq x y z
N MET A 1 46.01 0.75 7.40
CA MET A 1 45.96 1.79 6.36
C MET A 1 44.54 2.34 6.29
N GLY A 2 44.37 3.66 6.43
CA GLY A 2 43.07 4.34 6.37
C GLY A 2 42.48 4.41 4.96
N ARG A 3 41.23 4.85 4.84
CA ARG A 3 40.58 5.03 3.53
C ARG A 3 41.13 6.28 2.84
N LYS A 4 41.82 6.10 1.70
CA LYS A 4 42.44 7.20 0.94
C LYS A 4 41.44 8.18 0.32
N TYR A 5 40.34 7.68 -0.24
CA TYR A 5 39.33 8.50 -0.92
C TYR A 5 37.95 8.37 -0.27
N HIS A 6 37.34 9.52 0.02
CA HIS A 6 35.96 9.58 0.50
C HIS A 6 35.00 9.13 -0.61
N ALA A 7 33.93 8.43 -0.25
CA ALA A 7 32.83 8.15 -1.17
C ALA A 7 31.55 7.87 -0.38
N PRO A 8 30.37 8.10 -0.98
CA PRO A 8 29.08 7.87 -0.34
C PRO A 8 28.91 6.45 0.20
N LYS A 9 28.09 6.34 1.24
CA LYS A 9 27.72 5.05 1.81
C LYS A 9 26.94 4.22 0.79
N ARG A 10 27.27 2.93 0.71
CA ARG A 10 26.55 2.00 -0.17
C ARG A 10 25.24 1.59 0.49
N GLY A 11 24.15 2.19 0.01
CA GLY A 11 22.77 1.94 0.43
C GLY A 11 22.35 2.75 1.67
N SER A 12 21.09 3.20 1.65
CA SER A 12 20.50 3.95 2.76
C SER A 12 20.26 3.05 3.98
N LEU A 13 20.59 3.60 5.16
CA LEU A 13 20.34 2.99 6.48
C LEU A 13 18.88 3.07 6.91
N ARG A 14 18.09 4.02 6.37
CA ARG A 14 16.66 4.19 6.68
C ARG A 14 15.83 2.93 6.43
N TYR A 15 16.32 2.06 5.56
CA TYR A 15 15.66 0.81 5.16
C TYR A 15 16.16 -0.43 5.92
N LEU A 16 16.96 -0.25 6.98
CA LEU A 16 17.33 -1.33 7.89
C LEU A 16 16.24 -1.55 8.96
N PRO A 17 16.07 -2.79 9.44
CA PRO A 17 16.65 -4.02 8.91
C PRO A 17 16.00 -4.42 7.57
N ARG A 18 16.82 -4.84 6.60
CA ARG A 18 16.35 -5.32 5.28
C ARG A 18 15.83 -6.76 5.38
N LYS A 19 14.65 -6.91 5.99
CA LYS A 19 13.94 -8.19 6.19
C LYS A 19 12.69 -8.32 5.33
N ARG A 20 12.17 -9.54 5.20
CA ARG A 20 10.90 -9.80 4.51
C ARG A 20 9.75 -9.05 5.19
N ALA A 21 8.82 -8.53 4.40
CA ALA A 21 7.56 -7.98 4.88
C ALA A 21 6.76 -9.12 5.55
N ARG A 22 6.04 -8.79 6.62
CA ARG A 22 5.22 -9.77 7.36
C ARG A 22 3.98 -10.22 6.59
N SER A 23 3.45 -9.33 5.74
CA SER A 23 2.27 -9.56 4.91
C SER A 23 2.53 -9.02 3.50
N ILE A 24 1.76 -9.51 2.53
CA ILE A 24 1.72 -9.00 1.16
C ILE A 24 0.97 -7.65 1.11
N VAL A 25 -0.06 -7.51 1.96
CA VAL A 25 -0.79 -6.25 2.14
C VAL A 25 0.14 -5.25 2.82
N ALA A 26 0.34 -4.09 2.18
CA ALA A 26 1.16 -3.03 2.74
C ALA A 26 0.44 -2.40 3.95
N ARG A 27 1.17 -2.26 5.07
CA ARG A 27 0.63 -1.61 6.27
C ARG A 27 0.79 -0.09 6.15
N ILE A 28 -0.32 0.64 6.03
CA ILE A 28 -0.30 2.10 6.10
C ILE A 28 -0.15 2.50 7.57
N ARG A 29 0.89 3.31 7.86
CA ARG A 29 1.22 3.74 9.23
C ARG A 29 0.68 5.12 9.55
N TYR A 30 0.62 5.96 8.53
CA TYR A 30 0.20 7.34 8.60
C TYR A 30 -0.75 7.56 7.44
N TRP A 31 -1.93 8.06 7.76
CA TRP A 31 -2.91 8.52 6.80
C TRP A 31 -2.83 10.05 6.73
N PRO A 32 -2.95 10.64 5.53
CA PRO A 32 -2.89 12.09 5.38
C PRO A 32 -4.08 12.75 6.08
N LYS A 33 -3.87 13.93 6.65
CA LYS A 33 -4.97 14.80 7.07
C LYS A 33 -5.49 15.51 5.82
N VAL A 34 -6.75 15.25 5.46
CA VAL A 34 -7.39 15.86 4.29
C VAL A 34 -8.48 16.80 4.78
N GLU A 35 -8.35 18.08 4.41
CA GLU A 35 -9.37 19.10 4.63
C GLU A 35 -10.30 19.10 3.42
N SER A 36 -11.43 18.42 3.56
CA SER A 36 -12.50 18.41 2.57
C SER A 36 -13.82 18.55 3.29
N GLU A 37 -14.79 19.26 2.69
CA GLU A 37 -16.11 19.44 3.29
C GLU A 37 -16.85 18.12 3.48
N LYS A 38 -16.65 17.16 2.56
CA LYS A 38 -17.31 15.85 2.60
C LYS A 38 -16.36 14.77 3.11
N PRO A 39 -16.85 13.80 3.89
CA PRO A 39 -16.06 12.64 4.27
C PRO A 39 -15.76 11.77 3.03
N MET A 40 -14.52 11.27 2.95
CA MET A 40 -14.05 10.43 1.85
C MET A 40 -13.09 9.34 2.35
N LEU A 41 -12.96 8.26 1.58
CA LEU A 41 -11.93 7.25 1.83
C LEU A 41 -10.56 7.78 1.41
N LEU A 42 -9.54 7.52 2.22
CA LEU A 42 -8.17 8.03 1.94
C LEU A 42 -7.31 7.06 1.12
N GLY A 43 -7.83 5.89 0.78
CA GLY A 43 -7.04 4.87 0.09
C GLY A 43 -7.89 3.85 -0.61
N PHE A 44 -7.25 3.15 -1.55
CA PHE A 44 -7.84 2.07 -2.32
C PHE A 44 -6.79 0.97 -2.53
N ALA A 45 -7.21 -0.24 -2.91
CA ALA A 45 -6.31 -1.31 -3.28
C ALA A 45 -6.59 -1.81 -4.68
N GLY A 46 -5.53 -2.02 -5.44
CA GLY A 46 -5.58 -2.63 -6.76
C GLY A 46 -4.44 -3.61 -6.97
N TYR A 47 -4.48 -4.30 -8.09
CA TYR A 47 -3.49 -5.27 -8.50
C TYR A 47 -2.70 -4.76 -9.70
N LYS A 48 -1.38 -4.83 -9.61
CA LYS A 48 -0.52 -4.44 -10.74
C LYS A 48 -0.69 -5.44 -11.89
N ALA A 49 -1.30 -4.99 -12.99
CA ALA A 49 -1.49 -5.77 -14.20
C ALA A 49 -0.24 -5.81 -15.07
N GLY A 50 0.33 -4.64 -15.36
CA GLY A 50 1.43 -4.51 -16.29
C GLY A 50 2.00 -3.11 -16.40
N MET A 51 2.81 -2.89 -17.43
CA MET A 51 3.34 -1.58 -17.77
C MET A 51 3.16 -1.35 -19.27
N ILE A 52 2.95 -0.11 -19.64
CA ILE A 52 2.75 0.35 -21.01
C ILE A 52 3.56 1.63 -21.22
N HIS A 53 3.64 2.10 -22.46
CA HIS A 53 4.14 3.42 -22.79
C HIS A 53 2.98 4.25 -23.32
N LEU A 54 2.84 5.47 -22.81
CA LEU A 54 1.84 6.43 -23.27
C LEU A 54 2.57 7.60 -23.92
N MET A 55 1.99 8.12 -25.00
CA MET A 55 2.40 9.39 -25.58
C MET A 55 1.56 10.48 -24.92
N VAL A 56 2.19 11.32 -24.12
CA VAL A 56 1.50 12.38 -23.36
C VAL A 56 1.93 13.72 -23.93
N ASN A 57 0.96 14.58 -24.22
CA ASN A 57 1.23 15.97 -24.53
C ASN A 57 1.40 16.75 -23.23
N ILE A 58 2.60 17.27 -22.99
CA ILE A 58 2.90 18.02 -21.77
C ILE A 58 3.09 19.48 -22.16
N LYS A 59 2.25 20.35 -21.60
CA LYS A 59 2.47 21.79 -21.60
C LYS A 59 3.21 22.17 -20.32
N ARG A 60 4.47 22.61 -20.44
CA ARG A 60 5.19 23.25 -19.32
C ARG A 60 5.09 24.76 -19.48
N GLU A 61 5.00 25.47 -18.36
CA GLU A 61 5.17 26.93 -18.38
C GLU A 61 6.51 27.25 -19.05
N ASN A 62 6.46 28.01 -20.14
CA ASN A 62 7.61 28.44 -20.97
C ASN A 62 8.23 27.39 -21.90
N ARG A 63 7.53 26.32 -22.27
CA ARG A 63 7.96 25.42 -23.37
C ARG A 63 6.86 25.19 -24.40
N VAL A 64 7.28 24.94 -25.64
CA VAL A 64 6.39 24.45 -26.71
C VAL A 64 5.80 23.10 -26.28
N GLN A 65 4.57 22.83 -26.71
CA GLN A 65 3.94 21.54 -26.47
C GLN A 65 4.73 20.44 -27.18
N GLU A 66 5.20 19.49 -26.40
CA GLU A 66 5.94 18.34 -26.89
C GLU A 66 5.20 17.06 -26.52
N ASN A 67 5.18 16.12 -27.46
CA ASN A 67 4.69 14.77 -27.20
C ASN A 67 5.85 13.93 -26.66
N ILE A 68 5.71 13.45 -25.42
CA ILE A 68 6.75 12.69 -24.73
C ILE A 68 6.23 11.27 -24.47
N PHE A 69 7.08 10.28 -24.74
CA PHE A 69 6.82 8.90 -24.35
C PHE A 69 7.11 8.71 -22.86
N VAL A 70 6.07 8.40 -22.08
CA VAL A 70 6.14 8.19 -20.64
C VAL A 70 5.78 6.73 -20.32
N PRO A 71 6.61 6.00 -19.53
CA PRO A 71 6.23 4.69 -19.05
C PRO A 71 5.14 4.81 -17.97
N ALA A 72 4.03 4.11 -18.16
CA ALA A 72 2.92 4.04 -17.22
C ALA A 72 2.76 2.62 -16.68
N THR A 73 2.23 2.50 -15.47
CA THR A 73 1.87 1.20 -14.86
C THR A 73 0.36 1.07 -14.86
N VAL A 74 -0.15 -0.04 -15.37
CA VAL A 74 -1.57 -0.37 -15.32
C VAL A 74 -1.83 -1.14 -14.02
N VAL A 75 -2.76 -0.64 -13.23
CA VAL A 75 -3.24 -1.25 -11.99
C VAL A 75 -4.72 -1.51 -12.18
N GLU A 76 -5.12 -2.78 -12.12
CA GLU A 76 -6.52 -3.18 -12.14
C GLU A 76 -7.12 -3.00 -10.74
N THR A 77 -8.25 -2.32 -10.67
CA THR A 77 -8.91 -1.89 -9.45
C THR A 77 -10.33 -2.46 -9.39
N PRO A 78 -10.50 -3.74 -9.02
CA PRO A 78 -11.84 -4.26 -8.78
C PRO A 78 -12.48 -3.51 -7.60
N PRO A 79 -13.81 -3.34 -7.59
CA PRO A 79 -14.49 -2.62 -6.52
C PRO A 79 -14.19 -3.25 -5.16
N LEU A 80 -14.02 -2.40 -4.14
CA LEU A 80 -13.78 -2.83 -2.76
C LEU A 80 -15.11 -3.02 -2.05
N LEU A 81 -15.29 -4.15 -1.38
CA LEU A 81 -16.45 -4.34 -0.52
C LEU A 81 -16.12 -3.89 0.90
N ILE A 82 -16.91 -2.98 1.45
CA ILE A 82 -16.77 -2.55 2.85
C ILE A 82 -17.50 -3.53 3.74
N VAL A 83 -16.74 -4.26 4.57
CA VAL A 83 -17.25 -5.37 5.39
C VAL A 83 -17.39 -5.00 6.87
N GLY A 84 -16.78 -3.90 7.29
CA GLY A 84 -16.89 -3.41 8.66
C GLY A 84 -16.45 -1.96 8.82
N VAL A 85 -16.78 -1.39 9.97
CA VAL A 85 -16.31 -0.09 10.45
C VAL A 85 -15.64 -0.32 11.80
N ARG A 86 -14.48 0.30 12.00
CA ARG A 86 -13.68 0.21 13.22
C ARG A 86 -13.38 1.60 13.73
N LEU A 87 -13.65 1.81 15.02
CA LEU A 87 -13.30 3.04 15.72
C LEU A 87 -12.02 2.83 16.53
N TYR A 88 -11.16 3.84 16.48
CA TYR A 88 -9.97 3.93 17.31
C TYR A 88 -10.10 5.12 18.26
N LYS A 89 -9.82 4.89 19.55
CA LYS A 89 -9.73 5.93 20.58
C LYS A 89 -8.27 6.20 20.91
N TRP A 90 -7.91 7.46 21.10
CA TRP A 90 -6.60 7.84 21.61
C TRP A 90 -6.53 7.61 23.12
N THR A 91 -5.53 6.85 23.55
CA THR A 91 -5.10 6.71 24.95
C THR A 91 -3.66 7.23 25.08
N PRO A 92 -3.16 7.49 26.31
CA PRO A 92 -1.77 7.90 26.51
C PRO A 92 -0.73 6.94 25.88
N ASP A 93 -1.07 5.65 25.79
CA ASP A 93 -0.23 4.62 25.15
C ASP A 93 -0.35 4.57 23.62
N GLY A 94 -1.35 5.25 23.04
CA GLY A 94 -1.56 5.38 21.60
C GLY A 94 -3.00 5.07 21.14
N TRP A 95 -3.16 4.69 19.88
CA TRP A 95 -4.47 4.38 19.31
C TRP A 95 -4.89 2.95 19.66
N VAL A 96 -5.99 2.80 20.39
CA VAL A 96 -6.59 1.51 20.77
C VAL A 96 -7.93 1.33 20.06
N THR A 97 -8.28 0.09 19.71
CA THR A 97 -9.58 -0.21 19.10
C THR A 97 -10.70 -0.05 20.12
N ALA A 98 -11.66 0.82 19.85
CA ALA A 98 -12.77 1.14 20.76
C ALA A 98 -14.01 0.30 20.44
N SER A 99 -14.42 0.27 19.17
CA SER A 99 -15.58 -0.51 18.71
C SER A 99 -15.38 -1.01 17.29
N GLU A 100 -16.12 -2.05 16.94
CA GLU A 100 -16.07 -2.67 15.63
C GLU A 100 -17.47 -3.15 15.22
N ILE A 101 -17.93 -2.71 14.05
CA ILE A 101 -19.24 -3.06 13.48
C ILE A 101 -18.99 -3.81 12.18
N TRP A 102 -19.53 -5.02 12.02
CA TRP A 102 -19.44 -5.75 10.76
C TRP A 102 -20.78 -5.75 10.03
N ALA A 103 -20.72 -5.87 8.70
CA ALA A 103 -21.91 -6.06 7.88
C ALA A 103 -22.58 -7.41 8.23
N ASN A 104 -23.91 -7.44 8.15
CA ASN A 104 -24.69 -8.65 8.40
C ASN A 104 -24.37 -9.74 7.36
N ASN A 105 -24.39 -9.37 6.08
CA ASN A 105 -24.10 -10.27 4.98
C ASN A 105 -22.64 -10.11 4.55
N LEU A 106 -21.76 -10.94 5.10
CA LEU A 106 -20.37 -11.02 4.67
C LEU A 106 -20.21 -11.91 3.41
N PRO A 107 -19.34 -11.54 2.45
CA PRO A 107 -19.13 -12.36 1.27
C PRO A 107 -18.48 -13.69 1.65
N GLU A 108 -18.88 -14.79 1.00
CA GLU A 108 -18.37 -16.12 1.32
C GLU A 108 -16.85 -16.23 1.20
N ASP A 109 -16.25 -15.52 0.24
CA ASP A 109 -14.81 -15.51 0.02
C ASP A 109 -14.02 -14.94 1.22
N ILE A 110 -14.64 -14.13 2.10
CA ILE A 110 -13.96 -13.63 3.31
C ILE A 110 -13.60 -14.77 4.27
N LYS A 111 -14.39 -15.86 4.29
CA LYS A 111 -14.14 -17.04 5.14
C LYS A 111 -12.79 -17.69 4.82
N ARG A 112 -12.24 -17.47 3.61
CA ARG A 112 -10.89 -17.92 3.21
C ARG A 112 -9.77 -17.14 3.92
N ARG A 113 -10.06 -15.94 4.40
CA ARG A 113 -9.13 -15.07 5.13
C ARG A 113 -9.38 -15.12 6.64
N ILE A 114 -10.63 -14.95 7.06
CA ILE A 114 -11.04 -14.93 8.46
C ILE A 114 -12.08 -16.04 8.65
N LYS A 115 -11.65 -17.18 9.21
CA LYS A 115 -12.54 -18.35 9.36
C LYS A 115 -13.59 -18.18 10.46
N THR A 116 -13.27 -17.42 11.50
CA THR A 116 -14.03 -17.36 12.75
C THR A 116 -15.13 -16.29 12.76
N LYS A 117 -14.99 -15.23 11.96
CA LYS A 117 -15.90 -14.09 12.03
C LYS A 117 -17.19 -14.39 11.27
N ARG A 118 -18.32 -14.23 11.96
CA ARG A 118 -19.66 -14.19 11.37
C ARG A 118 -20.12 -12.72 11.33
N GLY A 119 -20.96 -12.38 10.36
CA GLY A 119 -21.54 -11.04 10.27
C GLY A 119 -22.39 -10.75 11.50
N ASN A 120 -22.48 -9.47 11.89
CA ASN A 120 -23.29 -9.07 13.02
C ASN A 120 -24.78 -9.14 12.65
N SER A 121 -25.62 -9.59 13.58
CA SER A 121 -27.07 -9.58 13.38
C SER A 121 -27.60 -8.14 13.28
N LYS A 122 -28.80 -7.95 12.69
CA LYS A 122 -29.39 -6.60 12.55
C LYS A 122 -29.56 -5.90 13.91
N ASN A 123 -29.87 -6.64 14.98
CA ASN A 123 -30.03 -6.09 16.32
C ASN A 123 -28.67 -5.66 16.89
N GLU A 124 -27.65 -6.51 16.76
CA GLU A 124 -26.29 -6.16 17.15
C GLU A 124 -25.80 -4.90 16.42
N ILE A 125 -26.02 -4.79 15.11
CA ILE A 125 -25.60 -3.61 14.35
C ILE A 125 -26.19 -2.33 14.94
N LYS A 126 -27.47 -2.34 15.34
CA LYS A 126 -28.13 -1.20 15.99
C LYS A 126 -27.51 -0.88 17.35
N GLU A 127 -27.32 -1.89 18.20
CA GLU A 127 -26.70 -1.71 19.52
C GLU A 127 -25.27 -1.16 19.43
N TRP A 128 -24.47 -1.70 18.51
CA TRP A 128 -23.10 -1.26 18.29
C TRP A 128 -23.05 0.14 17.66
N TYR A 129 -24.02 0.49 16.81
CA TYR A 129 -24.17 1.83 16.26
C TYR A 129 -24.42 2.86 17.36
N GLU A 130 -25.37 2.61 18.27
CA GLU A 130 -25.66 3.50 19.39
C GLU A 130 -24.47 3.65 20.33
N LYS A 131 -23.79 2.53 20.66
CA LYS A 131 -22.55 2.56 21.46
C LYS A 131 -21.46 3.38 20.78
N ALA A 132 -21.27 3.21 19.48
CA ALA A 132 -20.29 3.96 18.69
C ALA A 132 -20.62 5.46 18.66
N LYS A 133 -21.90 5.80 18.51
CA LYS A 133 -22.37 7.20 18.50
C LYS A 133 -22.09 7.89 19.84
N LYS A 134 -22.44 7.24 20.97
CA LYS A 134 -22.15 7.75 22.32
C LYS A 134 -20.65 8.00 22.53
N LEU A 135 -19.79 7.06 22.12
CA LEU A 135 -18.34 7.22 22.23
C LEU A 135 -17.84 8.43 21.43
N ILE A 136 -18.39 8.67 20.24
CA ILE A 136 -18.03 9.82 19.38
C ILE A 136 -18.48 11.13 20.01
N GLU A 137 -19.68 11.19 20.58
CA GLU A 137 -20.23 12.37 21.26
C GLU A 137 -19.42 12.74 22.50
N GLU A 138 -18.95 11.76 23.28
CA GLU A 138 -18.12 11.99 24.46
C GLU A 138 -16.75 12.61 24.11
N ASN A 139 -16.10 12.16 23.03
CA ASN A 139 -14.72 12.55 22.70
C ASN A 139 -14.47 12.63 21.17
N PRO A 140 -15.02 13.62 20.46
CA PRO A 140 -14.98 13.67 19.00
C PRO A 140 -13.57 13.79 18.42
N GLU A 141 -12.68 14.53 19.08
CA GLU A 141 -11.31 14.79 18.60
C GLU A 141 -10.35 13.61 18.79
N LEU A 142 -10.66 12.73 19.75
CA LEU A 142 -9.82 11.59 20.12
C LEU A 142 -10.22 10.31 19.41
N ILE A 143 -11.07 10.40 18.39
CA ILE A 143 -11.59 9.24 17.66
C ILE A 143 -11.20 9.27 16.19
N LYS A 144 -10.70 8.13 15.71
CA LYS A 144 -10.46 7.85 14.29
C LYS A 144 -11.42 6.79 13.78
N VAL A 145 -12.00 7.06 12.63
CA VAL A 145 -12.90 6.14 11.94
C VAL A 145 -12.15 5.46 10.81
N ARG A 146 -12.19 4.13 10.78
CA ARG A 146 -11.66 3.34 9.67
C ARG A 146 -12.70 2.37 9.15
N VAL A 147 -12.74 2.18 7.84
CA VAL A 147 -13.49 1.11 7.21
C VAL A 147 -12.59 -0.11 7.05
N ILE A 148 -13.15 -1.29 7.26
CA ILE A 148 -12.53 -2.57 6.93
C ILE A 148 -12.97 -2.91 5.52
N ALA A 149 -12.05 -2.80 4.57
CA ALA A 149 -12.28 -3.08 3.17
C ALA A 149 -11.77 -4.48 2.81
N CYS A 150 -12.47 -5.10 1.87
CA CYS A 150 -12.19 -6.41 1.33
C CYS A 150 -12.03 -6.29 -0.20
N THR A 151 -10.92 -6.76 -0.75
CA THR A 151 -10.76 -6.85 -2.20
C THR A 151 -11.68 -7.92 -2.79
N GLN A 152 -12.03 -7.80 -4.07
CA GLN A 152 -12.79 -8.82 -4.80
C GLN A 152 -11.96 -9.44 -5.94
N PRO A 153 -11.02 -10.36 -5.64
CA PRO A 153 -10.13 -10.96 -6.64
C PRO A 153 -10.83 -11.64 -7.82
N ARG A 154 -12.04 -12.18 -7.64
CA ARG A 154 -12.78 -12.87 -8.72
C ARG A 154 -13.22 -11.94 -9.84
N LYS A 155 -13.44 -10.66 -9.53
CA LYS A 155 -13.80 -9.64 -10.52
C LYS A 155 -12.58 -9.14 -11.29
N ALA A 156 -11.37 -9.31 -10.73
CA ALA A 156 -10.12 -9.00 -11.42
C ALA A 156 -9.72 -10.13 -12.40
N GLY A 157 -8.80 -9.82 -13.31
CA GLY A 157 -8.19 -10.77 -14.25
C GLY A 157 -7.28 -11.84 -13.62
N ILE A 158 -7.23 -11.95 -12.28
CA ILE A 158 -6.27 -12.80 -11.56
C ILE A 158 -6.91 -14.13 -11.17
N LYS A 159 -6.13 -15.22 -11.22
CA LYS A 159 -6.54 -16.57 -10.77
C LYS A 159 -6.69 -16.73 -9.24
N LYS A 160 -6.83 -15.63 -8.50
CA LYS A 160 -6.88 -15.62 -7.04
C LYS A 160 -8.34 -15.60 -6.58
N LYS A 161 -8.67 -16.41 -5.56
CA LYS A 161 -10.01 -16.41 -4.92
C LYS A 161 -10.02 -15.81 -3.52
N LYS A 162 -8.86 -15.84 -2.83
CA LYS A 162 -8.74 -15.37 -1.46
C LYS A 162 -8.61 -13.85 -1.43
N PRO A 163 -9.51 -13.11 -0.77
CA PRO A 163 -9.43 -11.67 -0.70
C PRO A 163 -8.36 -11.20 0.29
N GLU A 164 -7.95 -9.95 0.12
CA GLU A 164 -7.19 -9.17 1.06
C GLU A 164 -8.13 -8.31 1.89
N VAL A 165 -7.93 -8.32 3.20
CA VAL A 165 -8.69 -7.49 4.15
C VAL A 165 -7.72 -6.51 4.78
N PHE A 166 -8.08 -5.24 4.78
CA PHE A 166 -7.27 -4.15 5.32
C PHE A 166 -8.17 -2.99 5.75
N GLU A 167 -7.59 -2.05 6.49
CA GLU A 167 -8.30 -0.86 6.94
C GLU A 167 -7.99 0.31 6.03
N ILE A 168 -8.98 1.16 5.79
CA ILE A 168 -8.84 2.47 5.15
C ILE A 168 -9.37 3.51 6.13
N GLU A 169 -8.61 4.58 6.36
CA GLU A 169 -9.06 5.69 7.21
C GLU A 169 -10.01 6.60 6.42
N VAL A 170 -11.05 7.07 7.09
CA VAL A 170 -12.00 8.04 6.53
C VAL A 170 -11.50 9.43 6.90
N GLY A 171 -11.18 10.24 5.89
CA GLY A 171 -10.75 11.63 6.04
C GLY A 171 -11.82 12.63 5.59
N GLY A 172 -11.50 13.92 5.60
CA GLY A 172 -12.47 14.98 5.30
C GLY A 172 -13.54 15.14 6.38
N GLY A 173 -14.62 15.85 6.08
CA GLY A 173 -15.74 16.10 7.00
C GLY A 173 -15.38 17.03 8.16
N LYS A 174 -16.39 17.76 8.66
CA LYS A 174 -16.24 18.72 9.77
C LYS A 174 -16.11 18.01 11.11
N SER A 175 -16.79 16.87 11.27
CA SER A 175 -16.83 16.12 12.53
C SER A 175 -16.54 14.64 12.35
N SER A 176 -16.01 14.02 13.41
CA SER A 176 -15.84 12.57 13.51
C SER A 176 -17.17 11.81 13.42
N LEU A 177 -18.29 12.46 13.75
CA LEU A 177 -19.63 11.89 13.59
C LEU A 177 -20.01 11.75 12.12
N GLU A 178 -19.79 12.78 11.30
CA GLU A 178 -20.05 12.75 9.85
C GLU A 178 -19.20 11.66 9.18
N ARG A 179 -17.94 11.51 9.58
CA ARG A 179 -17.05 10.43 9.10
C ARG A 179 -17.61 9.05 9.44
N PHE A 180 -18.16 8.89 10.64
CA PHE A 180 -18.76 7.63 11.09
C PHE A 180 -20.05 7.30 10.34
N GLU A 181 -20.94 8.27 10.16
CA GLU A 181 -22.18 8.10 9.40
C GLU A 181 -21.89 7.75 7.94
N TYR A 182 -20.91 8.42 7.32
CA TYR A 182 -20.44 8.07 5.99
C TYR A 182 -19.88 6.63 5.94
N ALA A 183 -18.99 6.26 6.88
CA ALA A 183 -18.45 4.90 6.96
C ALA A 183 -19.54 3.84 7.12
N PHE A 184 -20.56 4.14 7.93
CA PHE A 184 -21.71 3.26 8.14
C PHE A 184 -22.60 3.16 6.90
N SER A 185 -22.77 4.26 6.16
CA SER A 185 -23.54 4.28 4.91
C SER A 185 -22.95 3.38 3.82
N LEU A 186 -21.62 3.17 3.86
CA LEU A 186 -20.88 2.28 2.96
C LEU A 186 -20.88 0.82 3.41
N LEU A 187 -21.35 0.51 4.62
CA LEU A 187 -21.30 -0.83 5.18
C LEU A 187 -22.09 -1.83 4.31
N GLY A 188 -21.43 -2.87 3.82
CA GLY A 188 -22.00 -3.87 2.94
C GLY A 188 -22.10 -3.43 1.47
N LYS A 189 -21.66 -2.22 1.11
CA LYS A 189 -21.64 -1.72 -0.26
C LYS A 189 -20.26 -1.88 -0.91
N GLU A 190 -20.28 -1.83 -2.23
CA GLU A 190 -19.08 -1.77 -3.06
C GLU A 190 -18.68 -0.32 -3.31
N VAL A 191 -17.39 -0.04 -3.27
CA VAL A 191 -16.80 1.28 -3.53
C VAL A 191 -15.90 1.16 -4.75
N SER A 192 -16.14 2.02 -5.74
CA SER A 192 -15.33 2.12 -6.96
C SER A 192 -14.06 2.98 -6.74
N ILE A 193 -13.07 2.86 -7.62
CA ILE A 193 -11.85 3.68 -7.55
C ILE A 193 -12.16 5.16 -7.81
N ARG A 194 -13.15 5.44 -8.65
CA ARG A 194 -13.58 6.78 -9.09
C ARG A 194 -14.18 7.61 -7.97
N GLU A 195 -14.75 6.97 -6.96
CA GLU A 195 -15.25 7.64 -5.76
C GLU A 195 -14.13 8.09 -4.81
N VAL A 196 -12.93 7.51 -4.94
CA VAL A 196 -11.81 7.73 -4.01
C VAL A 196 -10.73 8.63 -4.61
N PHE A 197 -10.39 8.42 -5.87
CA PHE A 197 -9.35 9.19 -6.56
C PHE A 197 -9.87 9.78 -7.86
N SER A 198 -9.31 10.92 -8.23
CA SER A 198 -9.57 11.59 -9.50
C SER A 198 -8.37 11.50 -10.45
N GLU A 199 -8.63 11.70 -11.74
CA GLU A 199 -7.57 11.85 -12.74
C GLU A 199 -6.73 13.11 -12.45
N ASN A 200 -5.46 13.07 -12.84
CA ASN A 200 -4.46 14.11 -12.55
C ASN A 200 -4.19 14.38 -11.06
N GLN A 201 -4.65 13.51 -10.16
CA GLN A 201 -4.31 13.55 -8.75
C GLN A 201 -2.95 12.87 -8.49
N PHE A 202 -2.17 13.40 -7.54
CA PHE A 202 -1.00 12.72 -7.01
C PHE A 202 -1.40 11.74 -5.89
N ILE A 203 -0.94 10.50 -6.02
CA ILE A 203 -1.19 9.42 -5.06
C ILE A 203 0.12 8.82 -4.56
N ASP A 204 0.05 8.24 -3.37
CA ASP A 204 1.14 7.47 -2.79
C ASP A 204 0.87 5.96 -2.94
N VAL A 205 1.82 5.22 -3.49
CA VAL A 205 1.67 3.78 -3.73
C VAL A 205 2.44 3.00 -2.68
N ALA A 206 1.72 2.34 -1.76
CA ALA A 206 2.29 1.43 -0.79
C ALA A 206 2.20 -0.03 -1.27
N SER A 207 3.34 -0.71 -1.42
CA SER A 207 3.37 -2.10 -1.90
C SER A 207 4.56 -2.90 -1.35
N VAL A 208 4.54 -4.21 -1.55
CA VAL A 208 5.66 -5.10 -1.24
C VAL A 208 6.47 -5.36 -2.52
N THR A 209 7.75 -5.02 -2.47
CA THR A 209 8.68 -5.19 -3.60
C THR A 209 8.86 -6.66 -4.00
N LYS A 210 9.16 -6.93 -5.28
CA LYS A 210 9.45 -8.29 -5.76
C LYS A 210 10.58 -8.94 -4.96
N GLY A 211 10.34 -10.15 -4.46
CA GLY A 211 11.35 -10.95 -3.76
C GLY A 211 12.48 -11.38 -4.69
N LYS A 212 13.73 -11.24 -4.25
CA LYS A 212 14.93 -11.73 -4.95
C LYS A 212 15.71 -12.77 -4.13
N GLY A 213 15.17 -13.22 -2.99
CA GLY A 213 15.79 -14.23 -2.12
C GLY A 213 17.05 -13.72 -1.40
N PHE A 214 17.91 -14.66 -1.01
CA PHE A 214 19.22 -14.36 -0.43
C PHE A 214 20.17 -13.85 -1.52
N GLN A 215 20.80 -12.71 -1.29
CA GLN A 215 21.67 -12.05 -2.26
C GLN A 215 22.98 -11.57 -1.62
N GLY A 216 24.05 -11.65 -2.42
CA GLY A 216 25.38 -11.17 -2.02
C GLY A 216 25.47 -9.64 -1.88
N PRO A 217 26.53 -9.11 -1.26
CA PRO A 217 26.67 -7.67 -0.99
C PRO A 217 26.63 -6.80 -2.25
N VAL A 218 27.17 -7.31 -3.37
CA VAL A 218 27.18 -6.60 -4.65
C VAL A 218 25.75 -6.29 -5.12
N LYS A 219 24.89 -7.31 -5.25
CA LYS A 219 23.50 -7.12 -5.73
C LYS A 219 22.60 -6.50 -4.66
N ARG A 220 22.84 -6.80 -3.38
CA ARG A 220 22.02 -6.31 -2.26
C ARG A 220 22.27 -4.84 -1.94
N TRP A 221 23.52 -4.39 -2.00
CA TRP A 221 23.95 -3.05 -1.54
C TRP A 221 24.62 -2.20 -2.62
N GLY A 222 24.92 -2.75 -3.80
CA GLY A 222 25.63 -2.02 -4.85
C GLY A 222 27.11 -1.80 -4.53
N VAL A 223 27.73 -2.73 -3.79
CA VAL A 223 29.18 -2.67 -3.50
C VAL A 223 29.96 -3.01 -4.78
N ARG A 224 31.05 -2.27 -5.02
CA ARG A 224 31.96 -2.53 -6.14
C ARG A 224 32.54 -3.94 -6.05
N ILE A 225 32.61 -4.63 -7.18
CA ILE A 225 33.27 -5.94 -7.28
C ILE A 225 34.77 -5.75 -7.07
N LEU A 226 35.39 -6.63 -6.28
CA LEU A 226 36.84 -6.59 -6.03
C LEU A 226 37.62 -6.91 -7.32
N GLN A 227 38.92 -6.66 -7.30
CA GLN A 227 39.81 -6.93 -8.42
C GLN A 227 39.70 -8.38 -8.94
N HIS A 228 39.92 -8.57 -10.24
CA HIS A 228 39.75 -9.88 -10.87
C HIS A 228 40.68 -10.96 -10.30
N LYS A 229 41.85 -10.59 -9.77
CA LYS A 229 42.81 -11.52 -9.11
C LYS A 229 42.57 -11.68 -7.61
N SER A 230 41.46 -11.17 -7.06
CA SER A 230 41.19 -11.29 -5.63
C SER A 230 40.97 -12.76 -5.25
N ARG A 231 41.74 -13.22 -4.26
CA ARG A 231 41.68 -14.59 -3.74
C ARG A 231 40.41 -14.81 -2.91
N LYS A 232 39.83 -16.01 -2.98
CA LYS A 232 38.62 -16.48 -2.27
C LYS A 232 37.30 -15.82 -2.67
N THR A 233 37.23 -14.49 -2.81
CA THR A 233 35.95 -13.83 -3.10
C THR A 233 36.13 -12.58 -3.94
N LYS A 234 35.47 -12.53 -5.11
CA LYS A 234 35.41 -11.31 -5.94
C LYS A 234 34.19 -10.45 -5.63
N ARG A 235 33.05 -11.07 -5.32
CA ARG A 235 31.75 -10.41 -5.10
C ARG A 235 31.43 -10.20 -3.61
N GLY A 236 32.44 -9.80 -2.84
CA GLY A 236 32.38 -9.61 -1.40
C GLY A 236 32.74 -8.17 -1.01
N VAL A 237 32.63 -7.89 0.29
CA VAL A 237 33.16 -6.64 0.86
C VAL A 237 34.62 -6.89 1.24
N GLY A 238 35.52 -5.99 0.85
CA GLY A 238 36.96 -6.12 1.13
C GLY A 238 37.30 -6.05 2.62
N ALA A 239 36.84 -5.01 3.32
CA ALA A 239 37.04 -4.82 4.75
C ALA A 239 35.69 -4.67 5.46
N ILE A 240 35.46 -5.44 6.52
CA ILE A 240 34.19 -5.49 7.25
C ILE A 240 34.18 -4.51 8.44
N GLY A 241 35.34 -4.09 8.92
CA GLY A 241 35.49 -3.10 9.99
C GLY A 241 36.95 -2.89 10.38
N PRO A 242 37.25 -1.87 11.19
CA PRO A 242 38.53 -1.74 11.89
C PRO A 242 38.67 -2.77 13.02
N TRP A 243 39.85 -2.84 13.66
CA TRP A 243 40.08 -3.74 14.80
C TRP A 243 39.25 -3.34 16.03
N LYS A 244 39.25 -2.06 16.38
CA LYS A 244 38.40 -1.50 17.46
C LYS A 244 37.27 -0.68 16.82
N PRO A 245 35.99 -0.91 17.15
CA PRO A 245 35.44 -1.86 18.12
C PRO A 245 35.53 -3.33 17.65
N PRO A 246 35.58 -4.31 18.58
CA PRO A 246 35.73 -5.75 18.25
C PRO A 246 34.45 -6.40 17.70
N ASN A 247 33.57 -5.61 17.07
CA ASN A 247 32.27 -6.03 16.56
C ASN A 247 32.05 -5.50 15.14
N VAL A 248 31.33 -6.27 14.33
CA VAL A 248 30.90 -5.81 13.01
C VAL A 248 29.72 -4.86 13.16
N MET A 249 29.90 -3.61 12.73
CA MET A 249 28.84 -2.62 12.77
C MET A 249 27.66 -3.01 11.88
N TYR A 250 26.43 -2.80 12.37
CA TYR A 250 25.19 -3.08 11.62
C TYR A 250 25.09 -2.32 10.29
N THR A 251 25.87 -1.25 10.15
CA THR A 251 25.92 -0.41 8.97
C THR A 251 26.71 -0.99 7.80
N VAL A 252 27.49 -2.05 8.05
CA VAL A 252 28.37 -2.67 7.07
C VAL A 252 27.53 -3.51 6.09
N PRO A 253 27.72 -3.36 4.76
CA PRO A 253 27.01 -4.17 3.78
C PRO A 253 27.30 -5.67 3.95
N ARG A 254 26.28 -6.44 4.32
CA ARG A 254 26.36 -7.91 4.44
C ARG A 254 25.42 -8.62 3.47
N PRO A 255 25.72 -9.88 3.06
CA PRO A 255 24.79 -10.69 2.28
C PRO A 255 23.50 -10.94 3.07
N GLY A 256 22.40 -11.24 2.39
CA GLY A 256 21.12 -11.53 3.02
C GLY A 256 19.93 -11.29 2.09
N GLN A 257 18.72 -11.29 2.66
CA GLN A 257 17.49 -11.06 1.89
C GLN A 257 17.53 -9.75 1.10
N LEU A 258 17.15 -9.83 -0.18
CA LEU A 258 16.86 -8.70 -1.06
C LEU A 258 15.44 -8.81 -1.60
N GLY A 259 14.70 -7.69 -1.54
CA GLY A 259 13.32 -7.63 -2.01
C GLY A 259 12.35 -8.31 -1.04
N PHE A 260 11.06 -8.26 -1.39
CA PHE A 260 9.97 -8.57 -0.46
C PHE A 260 9.97 -7.64 0.76
N HIS A 261 10.33 -6.37 0.55
CA HIS A 261 10.25 -5.31 1.55
C HIS A 261 9.04 -4.42 1.23
N GLN A 262 8.33 -3.95 2.26
CA GLN A 262 7.31 -2.91 2.09
C GLN A 262 7.97 -1.57 1.73
N ARG A 263 7.47 -0.90 0.70
CA ARG A 263 7.88 0.44 0.27
C ARG A 263 6.64 1.28 -0.01
N THR A 264 6.79 2.58 0.23
CA THR A 264 5.85 3.60 -0.20
C THR A 264 6.59 4.46 -1.21
N GLU A 265 6.04 4.56 -2.41
CA GLU A 265 6.53 5.46 -3.44
C GLU A 265 5.57 6.64 -3.52
N TYR A 266 6.10 7.83 -3.31
CA TYR A 266 5.32 9.05 -3.19
C TYR A 266 5.10 9.72 -4.55
N ASN A 267 4.06 10.56 -4.64
CA ASN A 267 3.82 11.48 -5.76
C ASN A 267 3.72 10.78 -7.13
N LYS A 268 2.93 9.71 -7.22
CA LYS A 268 2.56 9.12 -8.52
C LYS A 268 1.34 9.83 -9.08
N LEU A 269 1.45 10.34 -10.30
CA LEU A 269 0.35 10.97 -11.00
C LEU A 269 -0.59 9.92 -11.57
N VAL A 270 -1.89 10.04 -11.30
CA VAL A 270 -2.93 9.26 -11.97
C VAL A 270 -3.20 9.87 -13.35
N LEU A 271 -2.92 9.12 -14.42
CA LEU A 271 -3.05 9.61 -15.80
C LEU A 271 -4.45 9.42 -16.38
N LYS A 272 -5.09 8.28 -16.10
CA LYS A 272 -6.42 7.92 -16.58
C LYS A 272 -7.05 6.91 -15.62
N ILE A 273 -8.36 7.01 -15.39
CA ILE A 273 -9.17 6.02 -14.68
C ILE A 273 -10.22 5.47 -15.67
N GLY A 274 -9.93 4.29 -16.21
CA GLY A 274 -10.81 3.62 -17.17
C GLY A 274 -12.00 2.94 -16.52
N SER A 275 -13.01 2.59 -17.32
CA SER A 275 -14.09 1.66 -16.91
C SER A 275 -13.99 0.33 -17.64
N ASP A 276 -13.46 0.34 -18.86
CA ASP A 276 -13.22 -0.87 -19.63
C ASP A 276 -11.72 -1.17 -19.72
N GLY A 277 -11.33 -2.32 -19.19
CA GLY A 277 -9.97 -2.83 -19.25
C GLY A 277 -9.56 -3.34 -20.64
N SER A 278 -10.51 -3.55 -21.55
CA SER A 278 -10.23 -4.06 -22.90
C SER A 278 -9.35 -3.11 -23.71
N GLU A 279 -9.58 -1.80 -23.58
CA GLU A 279 -8.85 -0.73 -24.29
C GLU A 279 -7.34 -0.77 -24.04
N ILE A 280 -6.94 -1.10 -22.81
CA ILE A 280 -5.55 -1.05 -22.37
C ILE A 280 -4.84 -2.40 -22.52
N THR A 281 -5.59 -3.48 -22.69
CA THR A 281 -5.03 -4.82 -22.76
C THR A 281 -4.38 -5.07 -24.13
N PRO A 282 -3.11 -5.49 -24.16
CA PRO A 282 -2.51 -5.98 -25.40
C PRO A 282 -3.30 -7.18 -25.95
N LYS A 283 -3.25 -7.42 -27.26
CA LYS A 283 -3.94 -8.56 -27.90
C LYS A 283 -3.63 -9.92 -27.22
N SER A 284 -2.41 -10.09 -26.72
CA SER A 284 -1.99 -11.30 -25.99
C SER A 284 -2.37 -11.34 -24.50
N GLY A 285 -2.93 -10.24 -23.97
CA GLY A 285 -3.00 -9.96 -22.54
C GLY A 285 -1.64 -9.60 -21.93
N PHE A 286 -1.66 -9.14 -20.67
CA PHE A 286 -0.45 -8.83 -19.91
C PHE A 286 0.27 -10.12 -19.46
N LYS A 287 1.59 -10.14 -19.64
CA LYS A 287 2.44 -11.30 -19.28
C LYS A 287 2.32 -11.62 -17.78
N ASN A 288 1.99 -12.88 -17.47
CA ASN A 288 1.76 -13.40 -16.11
C ASN A 288 0.60 -12.76 -15.35
N TYR A 289 -0.28 -12.05 -16.05
CA TYR A 289 -1.48 -11.44 -15.47
C TYR A 289 -2.73 -11.91 -16.21
N GLY A 290 -2.82 -11.60 -17.49
CA GLY A 290 -3.98 -11.86 -18.34
C GLY A 290 -4.65 -10.57 -18.82
N ILE A 291 -5.96 -10.63 -19.01
CA ILE A 291 -6.80 -9.52 -19.47
C ILE A 291 -7.30 -8.75 -18.24
N VAL A 292 -7.27 -7.42 -18.31
CA VAL A 292 -7.88 -6.52 -17.32
C VAL A 292 -9.39 -6.51 -17.56
N ARG A 293 -10.17 -6.83 -16.54
CA ARG A 293 -11.64 -7.00 -16.62
C ARG A 293 -12.40 -5.94 -15.85
N SER A 294 -11.79 -5.37 -14.81
CA SER A 294 -12.37 -4.27 -14.05
C SER A 294 -11.77 -2.92 -14.42
N GLU A 295 -12.21 -1.87 -13.72
CA GLU A 295 -11.67 -0.50 -13.79
C GLU A 295 -10.16 -0.44 -13.56
#